data_AF-A0A087L1P5-F1
#
_entry.id   AF-A0A087L1P5-F1
#
_cell.length_a   1.000
_cell.length_b   1.000
_cell.length_c   1.000
_cell.angle_alpha   90.00
_cell.angle_beta   90.00
_cell.angle_gamma   90.00
#
_symmetry.space_group_name_H-M   'P 1'
#
loop_
_entity.id
_entity.type
_entity.pdbx_description
1 polymer ?
#
loop_
_entity_poly.entity_id
_entity_poly.type
_entity_poly.pdbx_seq_one_letter_code
_entity_poly.pdbx_strand_id
1 'polypeptide(L)'
;MDKLALYRQALQVFGYDKQLCKLAEEASELAAESNRLLNHQGLERRLACEMADVEIMIEQFRHNGLASLIDFHKQQKLERLAKRLGVTYEQ
;
A
#
# COMPACT_ATOMS: atom_id res chain seq x y z
N MET A 1 -11.90 -6.69 19.53
CA MET A 1 -12.05 -5.80 18.37
C MET A 1 -11.44 -6.51 17.18
N ASP A 2 -12.18 -6.69 16.09
CA ASP A 2 -11.62 -7.28 14.86
C ASP A 2 -10.87 -6.21 14.03
N LYS A 3 -10.17 -6.65 12.97
CA LYS A 3 -9.36 -5.76 12.11
C LYS A 3 -10.20 -4.66 11.45
N LEU A 4 -11.42 -4.99 11.00
CA LEU A 4 -12.32 -4.02 10.35
C LEU A 4 -12.84 -2.97 11.34
N ALA A 5 -13.14 -3.38 12.57
CA ALA A 5 -13.50 -2.49 13.65
C ALA A 5 -12.34 -1.57 14.02
N LEU A 6 -11.09 -2.07 14.03
CA LEU A 6 -9.89 -1.27 14.27
C LEU A 6 -9.71 -0.20 13.17
N TYR A 7 -9.85 -0.56 11.90
CA TYR A 7 -9.71 0.40 10.78
C TYR A 7 -10.81 1.45 10.75
N ARG A 8 -12.06 1.06 11.05
CA ARG A 8 -13.16 2.02 11.21
C ARG A 8 -12.89 2.98 12.37
N GLN A 9 -12.42 2.46 13.51
CA GLN A 9 -12.06 3.30 14.65
C GLN A 9 -10.94 4.28 14.29
N ALA A 10 -9.92 3.84 13.55
CA ALA A 10 -8.85 4.73 13.08
C ALA A 10 -9.39 5.87 12.22
N LEU A 11 -10.36 5.61 11.33
CA LEU A 11 -10.96 6.66 10.50
C LEU A 11 -11.79 7.63 11.34
N GLN A 12 -12.53 7.12 12.32
CA GLN A 12 -13.33 7.94 13.22
C GLN A 12 -12.47 8.85 14.11
N VAL A 13 -11.34 8.35 14.61
CA VAL A 13 -10.47 9.09 15.52
C VAL A 13 -9.60 10.11 14.78
N PHE A 14 -9.01 9.73 13.65
CA PHE A 14 -8.03 10.56 12.96
C PHE A 14 -8.61 11.36 11.79
N GLY A 15 -9.69 10.88 11.18
CA GLY A 15 -10.27 11.47 9.98
C GLY A 15 -9.50 11.14 8.70
N TYR A 16 -10.14 11.39 7.56
CA TYR A 16 -9.62 11.05 6.23
C TYR A 16 -8.29 11.75 5.92
N ASP A 17 -8.20 13.07 6.12
CA ASP A 17 -7.02 13.86 5.75
C ASP A 17 -5.76 13.41 6.50
N LYS A 18 -5.87 13.14 7.81
CA LYS A 18 -4.74 12.66 8.60
C LYS A 18 -4.29 11.26 8.18
N GLN A 19 -5.22 10.38 7.81
CA GLN A 19 -4.85 9.08 7.26
C GLN A 19 -4.19 9.20 5.88
N LEU A 20 -4.61 10.15 5.06
CA LEU A 20 -3.99 10.38 3.75
C LEU A 20 -2.56 10.92 3.92
N CYS A 21 -2.35 11.84 4.87
CA CYS A 21 -1.02 12.26 5.28
C CYS A 21 -0.18 11.08 5.79
N LYS A 22 -0.76 10.19 6.61
CA LYS A 22 -0.05 9.01 7.11
C LYS A 22 0.35 8.05 5.99
N LEU A 23 -0.54 7.77 5.04
CA LEU A 23 -0.20 6.97 3.84
C LEU A 23 0.97 7.59 3.05
N ALA A 24 0.99 8.92 2.92
CA ALA A 24 2.09 9.61 2.24
C ALA A 24 3.42 9.54 3.01
N GLU A 25 3.37 9.59 4.34
CA GLU A 25 4.53 9.38 5.22
C GLU A 25 5.08 7.96 5.06
N GLU A 26 4.26 6.91 5.24
CA GLU A 26 4.68 5.51 5.11
C GLU A 26 5.25 5.22 3.72
N ALA A 27 4.65 5.77 2.66
CA ALA A 27 5.16 5.62 1.31
C ALA A 27 6.54 6.29 1.11
N SER A 28 6.80 7.40 1.82
CA SER A 28 8.09 8.09 1.81
C SER A 28 9.15 7.32 2.60
N GLU A 29 8.77 6.71 3.72
CA GLU A 29 9.66 5.85 4.53
C GLU A 29 10.02 4.58 3.76
N LEU A 30 9.05 3.93 3.11
CA LEU A 30 9.28 2.81 2.20
C LEU A 30 10.23 3.18 1.05
N ALA A 31 10.05 4.37 0.44
CA ALA A 31 10.96 4.85 -0.58
C ALA A 31 12.39 5.05 -0.02
N ALA A 32 12.52 5.58 1.19
CA ALA A 32 13.81 5.79 1.84
C ALA A 32 14.53 4.46 2.16
N GLU A 33 13.84 3.48 2.71
CA GLU A 33 14.41 2.14 2.98
C GLU A 33 14.77 1.40 1.68
N SER A 34 13.96 1.54 0.62
CA SER A 34 14.28 1.00 -0.70
C SER A 34 15.60 1.57 -1.23
N ASN A 35 15.79 2.89 -1.14
CA ASN A 35 17.03 3.54 -1.55
C ASN A 35 18.22 3.12 -0.68
N ARG A 36 18.03 2.96 0.64
CA ARG A 36 19.09 2.45 1.53
C ARG A 36 19.52 1.05 1.14
N LEU A 37 18.57 0.16 0.83
CA LEU A 37 18.86 -1.21 0.41
C LEU A 37 19.66 -1.25 -0.91
N LEU A 38 19.28 -0.42 -1.89
CA LEU A 38 19.99 -0.27 -3.17
C LEU A 38 21.42 0.25 -3.00
N ASN A 39 21.67 1.08 -1.99
CA ASN A 39 23.01 1.61 -1.66
C ASN A 39 23.79 0.70 -0.71
N HIS A 40 23.34 -0.54 -0.46
CA HIS A 40 23.95 -1.49 0.48
C HIS A 40 24.06 -0.96 1.93
N GLN A 41 23.19 -0.03 2.30
CA GLN A 41 23.11 0.60 3.63
C GLN A 41 21.82 0.24 4.38
N GLY A 42 20.92 -0.52 3.76
CA GLY A 42 19.62 -0.91 4.30
C GLY A 42 19.58 -2.36 4.80
N LEU A 43 18.49 -2.71 5.46
CA LEU A 43 18.20 -4.06 5.92
C LEU A 43 16.84 -4.50 5.37
N GLU A 44 16.74 -5.70 4.83
CA GLU A 44 15.47 -6.24 4.30
C GLU A 44 14.35 -6.22 5.35
N ARG A 45 14.68 -6.46 6.62
CA ARG A 45 13.72 -6.36 7.73
C ARG A 45 13.09 -4.96 7.85
N ARG A 46 13.86 -3.90 7.62
CA ARG A 46 13.33 -2.53 7.66
C ARG A 46 12.44 -2.26 6.46
N LEU A 47 12.89 -2.65 5.26
CA LEU A 47 12.06 -2.57 4.05
C LEU A 47 10.71 -3.29 4.23
N ALA A 48 10.72 -4.51 4.79
CA ALA A 48 9.51 -5.26 5.06
C ALA A 48 8.59 -4.60 6.10
N CYS A 49 9.15 -3.86 7.06
CA CYS A 49 8.37 -3.07 8.02
C CYS A 49 7.60 -1.97 7.29
N GLU A 50 8.29 -1.14 6.51
CA GLU A 50 7.66 -0.02 5.79
C GLU A 50 6.66 -0.52 4.72
N MET A 51 6.92 -1.69 4.12
CA MET A 51 5.95 -2.34 3.23
C MET A 51 4.67 -2.70 3.97
N ALA A 52 4.77 -3.27 5.18
CA ALA A 52 3.61 -3.63 5.99
C ALA A 52 2.81 -2.39 6.39
N ASP A 53 3.48 -1.29 6.74
CA ASP A 53 2.82 -0.05 7.11
C ASP A 53 2.05 0.55 5.92
N VAL A 54 2.65 0.59 4.73
CA VAL A 54 1.96 0.99 3.48
C VAL A 54 0.80 0.05 3.15
N GLU A 55 0.97 -1.27 3.28
CA GLU A 55 -0.09 -2.25 3.05
C GLU A 55 -1.29 -2.02 3.99
N ILE A 56 -1.05 -1.78 5.28
CA ILE A 56 -2.10 -1.48 6.25
C ILE A 56 -2.84 -0.20 5.88
N MET A 57 -2.11 0.86 5.50
CA MET A 57 -2.73 2.13 5.11
C MET A 57 -3.59 1.95 3.86
N ILE A 58 -3.10 1.24 2.83
CA ILE A 58 -3.88 0.92 1.64
C ILE A 58 -5.11 0.07 2.01
N GLU A 59 -4.98 -0.90 2.91
CA GLU A 59 -6.09 -1.73 3.37
C GLU A 59 -7.17 -0.89 4.04
N GLN A 60 -6.80 0.07 4.90
CA GLN A 60 -7.74 1.02 5.48
C GLN A 60 -8.52 1.80 4.41
N PHE A 61 -7.83 2.34 3.41
CA PHE A 61 -8.48 3.06 2.30
C PHE A 61 -9.39 2.17 1.45
N ARG A 62 -9.03 0.90 1.25
CA ARG A 62 -9.91 -0.08 0.59
C ARG A 62 -11.22 -0.23 1.35
N HIS A 63 -11.15 -0.38 2.68
CA HIS A 63 -12.35 -0.48 3.53
C HIS A 63 -13.16 0.82 3.61
N ASN A 64 -12.53 1.96 3.33
CA ASN A 64 -13.15 3.28 3.34
C ASN A 64 -13.64 3.74 1.95
N GLY A 65 -13.96 2.80 1.07
CA GLY A 65 -14.67 3.07 -0.19
C GLY A 65 -13.82 3.04 -1.46
N LEU A 66 -12.50 2.83 -1.36
CA LEU A 66 -11.63 2.79 -2.55
C LEU A 66 -11.39 1.38 -3.12
N ALA A 67 -11.93 0.32 -2.51
CA ALA A 67 -11.67 -1.07 -2.93
C ALA A 67 -11.90 -1.31 -4.44
N SER A 68 -13.10 -1.02 -4.94
CA SER A 68 -13.47 -1.28 -6.35
C SER A 68 -12.62 -0.47 -7.34
N LEU A 69 -12.30 0.79 -7.00
CA LEU A 69 -11.43 1.64 -7.82
C LEU A 69 -10.00 1.11 -7.86
N ILE A 70 -9.47 0.68 -6.71
CA ILE A 70 -8.14 0.08 -6.63
C ILE A 70 -8.10 -1.21 -7.45
N ASP A 71 -9.11 -2.07 -7.34
CA ASP A 71 -9.15 -3.34 -8.08
C ASP A 71 -9.24 -3.15 -9.58
N PHE A 72 -10.07 -2.20 -10.04
CA PHE A 72 -10.11 -1.79 -11.43
C PHE A 72 -8.73 -1.35 -11.95
N HIS A 73 -8.04 -0.47 -11.22
CA HIS A 73 -6.71 0.00 -11.61
C HIS A 73 -5.62 -1.08 -11.48
N LYS A 74 -5.71 -1.99 -10.51
CA LYS A 74 -4.80 -3.13 -10.37
C LYS A 74 -4.93 -4.04 -11.58
N GLN A 75 -6.15 -4.35 -12.01
CA GLN A 75 -6.38 -5.21 -13.17
C GLN A 75 -5.70 -4.67 -14.43
N GLN A 76 -5.95 -3.40 -14.76
CA GLN A 76 -5.30 -2.75 -15.90
C GLN A 76 -3.76 -2.72 -15.79
N LYS A 77 -3.22 -2.57 -14.58
CA LYS A 77 -1.77 -2.58 -14.35
C LYS A 77 -1.18 -3.97 -14.59
N LEU A 78 -1.85 -5.02 -14.14
CA LEU A 78 -1.43 -6.41 -14.32
C LEU A 78 -1.50 -6.84 -15.79
N GLU A 79 -2.58 -6.48 -16.50
CA GLU A 79 -2.67 -6.69 -17.96
C GLU A 79 -1.52 -6.00 -18.70
N ARG A 80 -1.19 -4.76 -18.33
CA ARG A 80 -0.04 -4.05 -18.91
C ARG A 80 1.30 -4.71 -18.58
N LEU A 81 1.45 -5.25 -17.37
CA LEU A 81 2.65 -5.98 -16.98
C LEU A 81 2.79 -7.27 -17.81
N ALA A 82 1.72 -8.04 -17.95
CA ALA A 82 1.69 -9.26 -18.77
C ALA A 82 2.09 -8.96 -20.22
N LYS A 83 1.53 -7.89 -20.80
CA LYS A 83 1.90 -7.41 -22.14
C LYS A 83 3.39 -7.07 -22.26
N ARG A 84 3.98 -6.39 -21.27
CA ARG A 84 5.42 -6.05 -21.26
C ARG A 84 6.31 -7.28 -21.17
N LEU A 85 5.84 -8.32 -20.48
CA LEU A 85 6.55 -9.59 -20.32
C LEU A 85 6.29 -10.58 -21.48
N GLY A 86 5.37 -10.26 -22.40
CA GLY A 86 5.00 -11.15 -23.50
C GLY A 86 4.24 -12.41 -23.05
N VAL A 87 3.59 -12.37 -21.88
CA VAL A 87 2.82 -13.48 -21.32
C VAL A 87 1.33 -13.15 -21.28
N THR A 88 0.50 -14.19 -21.19
CA THR A 88 -0.95 -14.04 -20.97
C THR A 88 -1.23 -13.97 -19.48
N TYR A 89 -2.12 -13.06 -19.08
CA TYR A 89 -2.61 -12.96 -17.71
C TYR A 89 -4.11 -13.22 -17.71
N GLU A 90 -4.50 -14.34 -17.10
CA GLU A 90 -5.88 -14.76 -16.91
C GLU A 90 -6.23 -14.54 -15.42
N GLN A 91 -7.38 -13.93 -15.17
CA GLN A 91 -7.89 -13.67 -13.82
C GLN A 91 -8.45 -14.92 -13.15
#